data_AF-A0A0Q4P8W0-F1
#
_entry.id   AF-A0A0Q4P8W0-F1
#
_cell.length_a   1.000
_cell.length_b   1.000
_cell.length_c   1.000
_cell.angle_alpha   90.00
_cell.angle_beta   90.00
_cell.angle_gamma   90.00
#
_symmetry.space_group_name_H-M   'P 1'
#
loop_
_entity.id
_entity.type
_entity.pdbx_description
1 polymer ?
#
loop_
_entity_poly.entity_id
_entity_poly.type
_entity_poly.pdbx_seq_one_letter_code
_entity_poly.pdbx_strand_id
1 'polypeptide(L)'
;MSDTSFAASPASINGAERFRLRLSAVAWFVLFVAFLLGLPVLFGDWAWMPLIVVALALVLAFPVAWTVRRLFSGQRRQRWWTSYVKAAAGTLFVLTTLLAAPIYFLALRTALDPLTVPQATLSNGTKTVVFQGMMHVGSEGFYKSVIYDLEKALSDGDVIYYEGVVGDPEGDAWFSHTLAGGGDLSANYEMLGNTCGLSFQLDYFQLLRADMTAHPERHINADVSTADMMHEYERMVSEDPAFAAAVEAEKSESSSSDTGGGGIGQLLGLLQSATPEQRSLIGTACRGWVTMALSGHEAPSALDPVILDFRNRKLAERIIADTHQNIYMTYGARHLPGLLADLKASDPGWEIKSLKWMRTIDTPEDLSGAID
;
A
#
# COMPACT_ATOMS: atom_id res chain seq x y z
N MET A 1 8.20 -5.87 -87.30
CA MET A 1 8.68 -4.76 -86.45
C MET A 1 7.99 -4.92 -85.11
N SER A 2 8.78 -5.20 -84.08
CA SER A 2 8.32 -5.67 -82.77
C SER A 2 8.23 -4.47 -81.83
N ASP A 3 7.03 -4.17 -81.33
CA ASP A 3 6.83 -3.21 -80.23
C ASP A 3 7.06 -3.90 -78.90
N THR A 4 8.18 -3.60 -78.25
CA THR A 4 8.45 -3.98 -76.87
C THR A 4 8.03 -2.85 -75.93
N SER A 5 6.92 -3.05 -75.24
CA SER A 5 6.49 -2.22 -74.11
C SER A 5 7.50 -2.33 -72.96
N PHE A 6 8.15 -1.22 -72.60
CA PHE A 6 8.91 -1.11 -71.37
C PHE A 6 7.98 -1.20 -70.17
N ALA A 7 7.99 -2.35 -69.48
CA ALA A 7 7.44 -2.47 -68.14
C ALA A 7 8.31 -1.63 -67.18
N ALA A 8 7.73 -0.60 -66.58
CA ALA A 8 8.40 0.17 -65.54
C ALA A 8 8.71 -0.73 -64.34
N SER A 9 9.99 -0.87 -64.00
CA SER A 9 10.42 -1.57 -62.78
C SER A 9 9.77 -0.94 -61.54
N PRO A 10 9.27 -1.73 -60.58
CA PRO A 10 8.73 -1.20 -59.34
C PRO A 10 9.82 -0.41 -58.61
N ALA A 11 9.52 0.85 -58.27
CA ALA A 11 10.43 1.74 -57.56
C ALA A 11 10.99 1.04 -56.31
N SER A 12 12.31 0.92 -56.24
CA SER A 12 12.98 0.30 -55.10
C SER A 12 12.84 1.20 -53.87
N ILE A 13 12.10 0.73 -52.86
CA ILE A 13 11.96 1.42 -51.58
C ILE A 13 13.36 1.62 -51.01
N ASN A 14 13.74 2.87 -50.73
CA ASN A 14 15.08 3.21 -50.24
C ASN A 14 15.30 2.67 -48.81
N GLY A 15 16.56 2.55 -48.39
CA GLY A 15 16.91 1.97 -47.08
C GLY A 15 16.27 2.69 -45.89
N ALA A 16 16.10 4.01 -45.98
CA ALA A 16 15.50 4.84 -44.93
C ALA A 16 13.98 4.64 -44.81
N GLU A 17 13.27 4.49 -45.93
CA GLU A 17 11.84 4.17 -45.96
C GLU A 17 11.58 2.77 -45.42
N ARG A 18 12.41 1.77 -45.78
CA ARG A 18 12.31 0.43 -45.20
C ARG A 18 12.51 0.45 -43.68
N PHE A 19 13.48 1.22 -43.19
CA PHE A 19 13.72 1.35 -41.75
C PHE A 19 12.53 2.00 -41.02
N ARG A 20 11.96 3.07 -41.57
CA ARG A 20 10.75 3.72 -41.01
C ARG A 20 9.55 2.78 -40.99
N LEU A 21 9.35 1.99 -42.04
CA LEU A 21 8.27 0.99 -42.10
C LEU A 21 8.46 -0.10 -41.04
N ARG A 22 9.68 -0.59 -40.84
CA ARG A 22 10.00 -1.57 -39.79
C ARG A 22 9.72 -1.01 -38.40
N LEU A 23 10.19 0.20 -38.11
CA LEU A 23 9.97 0.84 -36.81
C LEU A 23 8.48 1.08 -36.55
N SER A 24 7.74 1.53 -37.57
CA SER A 24 6.28 1.70 -37.45
C SER A 24 5.56 0.38 -37.22
N ALA A 25 5.95 -0.69 -37.89
CA ALA A 25 5.37 -2.02 -37.68
C ALA A 25 5.62 -2.53 -36.26
N VAL A 26 6.85 -2.36 -35.75
CA VAL A 26 7.19 -2.71 -34.36
C VAL A 26 6.36 -1.89 -33.37
N ALA A 27 6.24 -0.57 -33.57
CA ALA A 27 5.44 0.27 -32.69
C ALA A 27 3.96 -0.15 -32.67
N TRP A 28 3.38 -0.44 -33.83
CA TRP A 28 2.00 -0.96 -33.92
C TRP A 28 1.83 -2.33 -33.28
N PHE A 29 2.81 -3.21 -33.43
CA PHE A 29 2.79 -4.53 -32.78
C PHE A 29 2.83 -4.41 -31.27
N VAL A 30 3.76 -3.62 -30.72
CA VAL A 30 3.86 -3.37 -29.26
C VAL A 30 2.58 -2.75 -28.73
N LEU A 31 2.05 -1.75 -29.41
CA LEU A 31 0.81 -1.08 -29.01
C LEU A 31 -0.40 -2.03 -29.07
N PHE A 32 -0.47 -2.90 -30.08
CA PHE A 32 -1.50 -3.92 -30.17
C PHE A 32 -1.39 -4.95 -29.05
N VAL A 33 -0.20 -5.45 -28.74
CA VAL A 33 0.02 -6.36 -27.60
C VAL A 33 -0.38 -5.69 -26.28
N ALA A 34 0.03 -4.44 -26.06
CA ALA A 34 -0.35 -3.68 -24.87
C ALA A 34 -1.86 -3.43 -24.77
N PHE A 35 -2.53 -3.24 -25.91
CA PHE A 35 -3.99 -3.18 -25.97
C PHE A 35 -4.62 -4.51 -25.57
N LEU A 36 -4.15 -5.63 -26.11
CA LEU A 36 -4.65 -6.97 -25.76
C LEU A 36 -4.50 -7.26 -24.27
N LEU A 37 -3.35 -6.89 -23.68
CA LEU A 37 -3.11 -7.01 -22.25
C LEU A 37 -4.03 -6.09 -21.43
N GLY A 38 -4.48 -4.95 -21.96
CA GLY A 38 -5.44 -4.09 -21.27
C GLY A 38 -6.90 -4.56 -21.38
N LEU A 39 -7.21 -5.52 -22.25
CA LEU A 39 -8.58 -5.99 -22.45
C LEU A 39 -9.20 -6.64 -21.20
N PRO A 40 -8.53 -7.52 -20.45
CA PRO A 40 -9.11 -8.11 -19.24
C PRO A 40 -9.55 -7.07 -18.21
N VAL A 41 -8.83 -5.94 -18.12
CA VAL A 41 -9.18 -4.82 -17.23
C VAL A 41 -10.44 -4.10 -17.71
N LEU A 42 -10.62 -3.94 -19.02
CA LEU A 42 -11.80 -3.27 -19.61
C LEU A 42 -13.04 -4.17 -19.68
N PHE A 43 -12.86 -5.46 -19.94
CA PHE A 43 -13.91 -6.45 -20.19
C PHE A 43 -14.35 -7.21 -18.94
N GLY A 44 -14.02 -6.72 -17.73
CA GLY A 44 -14.75 -7.14 -16.52
C GLY A 44 -16.23 -6.73 -16.57
N ASP A 45 -16.96 -6.82 -15.45
CA ASP A 45 -18.42 -6.59 -15.44
C ASP A 45 -18.88 -5.14 -15.66
N TRP A 46 -17.98 -4.22 -16.02
CA TRP A 46 -18.33 -2.88 -16.50
C TRP A 46 -18.75 -2.95 -17.97
N ALA A 47 -19.92 -3.53 -18.23
CA ALA A 47 -20.43 -3.77 -19.59
C ALA A 47 -20.42 -2.53 -20.50
N TRP A 48 -20.43 -1.33 -19.91
CA TRP A 48 -20.41 -0.04 -20.59
C TRP A 48 -19.02 0.57 -20.77
N MET A 49 -17.99 0.13 -20.03
CA MET A 49 -16.65 0.72 -20.13
C MET A 49 -16.00 0.53 -21.51
N PRO A 50 -16.04 -0.67 -22.12
CA PRO A 50 -15.55 -0.84 -23.49
C PRO A 50 -16.26 0.12 -24.47
N LEU A 51 -17.56 0.35 -24.28
CA LEU A 51 -18.34 1.28 -25.11
C LEU A 51 -17.90 2.73 -24.92
N ILE A 52 -17.65 3.16 -23.67
CA ILE A 52 -17.13 4.50 -23.38
C ILE A 52 -15.74 4.69 -24.00
N VAL A 53 -14.84 3.73 -23.85
CA VAL A 53 -13.48 3.81 -24.40
C VAL A 53 -13.51 3.86 -25.93
N VAL A 54 -14.36 3.05 -26.57
CA VAL A 54 -14.57 3.10 -28.02
C VAL A 54 -15.16 4.45 -28.45
N ALA A 55 -16.18 4.96 -27.77
CA ALA A 55 -16.77 6.26 -28.08
C ALA A 55 -15.75 7.40 -27.95
N LEU A 56 -14.97 7.41 -26.86
CA LEU A 56 -13.91 8.38 -26.62
C LEU A 56 -12.81 8.27 -27.70
N ALA A 57 -12.42 7.06 -28.08
CA ALA A 57 -11.45 6.83 -29.14
C ALA A 57 -11.93 7.39 -30.49
N LEU A 58 -13.22 7.20 -30.84
CA LEU A 58 -13.79 7.73 -32.07
C LEU A 58 -13.84 9.27 -32.08
N VAL A 59 -14.15 9.90 -30.93
CA VAL A 59 -14.16 11.36 -30.81
C VAL A 59 -12.74 11.92 -30.91
N LEU A 60 -11.79 11.36 -30.16
CA LEU A 60 -10.38 11.79 -30.15
C LEU A 60 -9.63 11.44 -31.45
N ALA A 61 -10.10 10.45 -32.21
CA ALA A 61 -9.53 10.12 -33.52
C ALA A 61 -9.58 11.28 -34.51
N PHE A 62 -10.57 12.19 -34.39
CA PHE A 62 -10.71 13.33 -35.28
C PHE A 62 -9.56 14.34 -35.15
N PRO A 63 -9.28 14.92 -33.96
CA PRO A 63 -8.13 15.81 -33.78
C PRO A 63 -6.79 15.09 -34.00
N VAL A 64 -6.67 13.79 -33.67
CA VAL A 64 -5.46 13.00 -33.93
C VAL A 64 -5.23 12.84 -35.43
N ALA A 65 -6.23 12.41 -36.20
CA ALA A 65 -6.12 12.27 -37.65
C ALA A 65 -5.82 13.60 -38.35
N TRP A 66 -6.45 14.68 -37.91
CA TRP A 66 -6.18 16.02 -38.42
C TRP A 66 -4.73 16.45 -38.18
N THR A 67 -4.23 16.28 -36.95
CA THR A 67 -2.86 16.65 -36.57
C THR A 67 -1.82 15.80 -37.32
N VAL A 68 -2.03 14.48 -37.42
CA VAL A 68 -1.13 13.57 -38.15
C VAL A 68 -1.07 13.94 -39.63
N ARG A 69 -2.19 14.25 -40.28
CA ARG A 69 -2.20 14.70 -41.68
C ARG A 69 -1.54 16.07 -41.86
N ARG A 70 -1.60 16.95 -40.85
CA ARG A 70 -0.94 18.25 -40.89
C ARG A 70 0.59 18.10 -40.80
N LEU A 71 1.09 17.25 -39.90
CA LEU A 71 2.51 17.05 -39.62
C LEU A 71 3.21 16.13 -40.63
N PHE A 72 2.53 15.10 -41.14
CA PHE A 72 3.13 14.12 -42.04
C PHE A 72 2.61 14.27 -43.47
N SER A 73 3.42 14.86 -44.34
CA SER A 73 3.09 15.12 -45.76
C SER A 73 2.68 13.85 -46.53
N GLY A 74 3.27 12.70 -46.21
CA GLY A 74 2.91 11.39 -46.79
C GLY A 74 1.50 10.91 -46.44
N GLN A 75 0.94 11.36 -45.30
CA GLN A 75 -0.43 11.02 -44.89
C GLN A 75 -1.49 11.88 -45.59
N ARG A 76 -1.13 13.07 -46.13
CA ARG A 76 -2.07 13.92 -46.88
C ARG A 76 -2.60 13.26 -48.14
N ARG A 77 -1.81 12.37 -48.74
CA ARG A 77 -2.17 11.59 -49.95
C ARG A 77 -3.15 10.45 -49.67
N GLN A 78 -3.31 10.02 -48.42
CA GLN A 78 -4.28 8.97 -48.07
C GLN A 78 -5.70 9.52 -48.01
N ARG A 79 -6.71 8.67 -48.28
CA ARG A 79 -8.13 9.04 -48.11
C ARG A 79 -8.38 9.43 -46.65
N TRP A 80 -9.16 10.49 -46.43
CA TRP A 80 -9.47 10.97 -45.07
C TRP A 80 -9.95 9.84 -44.15
N TRP A 81 -10.87 9.01 -44.64
CA TRP A 81 -11.37 7.84 -43.92
C TRP A 81 -10.27 6.88 -43.46
N THR A 82 -9.28 6.58 -44.30
CA THR A 82 -8.19 5.67 -43.93
C THR A 82 -7.28 6.26 -42.85
N SER A 83 -7.07 7.58 -42.83
CA SER A 83 -6.35 8.25 -41.74
C SER A 83 -7.17 8.25 -40.46
N TYR A 84 -8.48 8.47 -40.55
CA TYR A 84 -9.39 8.46 -39.41
C TYR A 84 -9.47 7.08 -38.75
N VAL A 85 -9.66 6.00 -39.52
CA VAL A 85 -9.72 4.63 -38.98
C VAL A 85 -8.41 4.23 -38.29
N LYS A 86 -7.26 4.58 -38.88
CA LYS A 86 -5.95 4.34 -38.25
C LYS A 86 -5.79 5.14 -36.96
N ALA A 87 -6.22 6.40 -36.96
CA ALA A 87 -6.20 7.23 -35.75
C ALA A 87 -7.11 6.65 -34.67
N ALA A 88 -8.33 6.24 -35.01
CA ALA A 88 -9.26 5.60 -34.08
C ALA A 88 -8.70 4.31 -33.49
N ALA A 89 -8.14 3.42 -34.31
CA ALA A 89 -7.50 2.20 -33.82
C ALA A 89 -6.31 2.50 -32.90
N GLY A 90 -5.43 3.43 -33.30
CA GLY A 90 -4.28 3.81 -32.48
C GLY A 90 -4.68 4.46 -31.16
N THR A 91 -5.67 5.36 -31.19
CA THR A 91 -6.23 6.01 -29.99
C THR A 91 -6.91 4.99 -29.07
N LEU A 92 -7.67 4.04 -29.62
CA LEU A 92 -8.28 2.96 -28.84
C LEU A 92 -7.22 2.14 -28.10
N PHE A 93 -6.14 1.76 -28.80
CA PHE A 93 -5.06 0.99 -28.18
C PHE A 93 -4.39 1.79 -27.07
N VAL A 94 -4.05 3.05 -27.33
CA VAL A 94 -3.43 3.94 -26.33
C VAL A 94 -4.33 4.13 -25.11
N LEU A 95 -5.61 4.45 -25.29
CA LEU A 95 -6.54 4.67 -24.18
C LEU A 95 -6.69 3.42 -23.31
N THR A 96 -6.83 2.25 -23.95
CA THR A 96 -6.93 0.97 -23.24
C THR A 96 -5.68 0.69 -22.41
N THR A 97 -4.49 0.86 -23.02
CA THR A 97 -3.23 0.68 -22.31
C THR A 97 -3.07 1.67 -21.16
N LEU A 98 -3.43 2.95 -21.36
CA LEU A 98 -3.33 3.98 -20.32
C LEU A 98 -4.28 3.72 -19.14
N LEU A 99 -5.46 3.15 -19.39
CA LEU A 99 -6.39 2.77 -18.33
C LEU A 99 -5.90 1.54 -17.55
N ALA A 100 -5.34 0.55 -18.24
CA ALA A 100 -4.88 -0.69 -17.61
C ALA A 100 -3.52 -0.55 -16.91
N ALA A 101 -2.63 0.32 -17.40
CA ALA A 101 -1.25 0.43 -16.90
C ALA A 101 -1.16 0.77 -15.40
N PRO A 102 -1.92 1.72 -14.82
CA PRO A 102 -1.90 1.99 -13.39
C PRO A 102 -2.31 0.77 -12.55
N ILE A 103 -3.31 0.00 -13.01
CA ILE A 103 -3.79 -1.19 -12.30
C ILE A 103 -2.71 -2.28 -12.30
N TYR A 104 -2.08 -2.54 -13.44
CA TYR A 104 -0.96 -3.49 -13.52
C TYR A 104 0.25 -3.02 -12.72
N PHE A 105 0.55 -1.72 -12.74
CA PHE A 105 1.63 -1.14 -11.94
C PHE A 105 1.39 -1.39 -10.45
N LEU A 106 0.19 -1.09 -9.94
CA LEU A 106 -0.17 -1.34 -8.55
C LEU A 106 -0.17 -2.84 -8.23
N ALA A 107 -0.72 -3.67 -9.12
CA ALA A 107 -0.74 -5.12 -8.91
C ALA A 107 0.67 -5.72 -8.80
N LEU A 108 1.63 -5.20 -9.56
CA LEU A 108 3.04 -5.63 -9.50
C LEU A 108 3.82 -4.96 -8.37
N ARG A 109 3.34 -3.85 -7.80
CA ARG A 109 4.06 -3.08 -6.79
C ARG A 109 4.38 -3.93 -5.57
N THR A 110 3.41 -4.68 -5.05
CA THR A 110 3.60 -5.54 -3.87
C THR A 110 4.55 -6.70 -4.13
N ALA A 111 4.59 -7.23 -5.35
CA ALA A 111 5.50 -8.29 -5.72
C ALA A 111 6.95 -7.80 -5.86
N LEU A 112 7.14 -6.59 -6.38
CA LEU A 112 8.46 -6.03 -6.68
C LEU A 112 9.09 -5.30 -5.50
N ASP A 113 8.28 -4.66 -4.66
CA ASP A 113 8.71 -3.87 -3.52
C ASP A 113 7.70 -4.04 -2.38
N PRO A 114 7.69 -5.21 -1.72
CA PRO A 114 6.71 -5.52 -0.69
C PRO A 114 6.88 -4.61 0.52
N LEU A 115 5.76 -4.26 1.15
CA LEU A 115 5.79 -3.60 2.44
C LEU A 115 6.32 -4.59 3.48
N THR A 116 7.36 -4.18 4.20
CA THR A 116 8.01 -5.04 5.19
C THR A 116 8.11 -4.37 6.55
N VAL A 117 8.13 -5.18 7.59
CA VAL A 117 8.36 -4.77 8.97
C VAL A 117 9.51 -5.55 9.58
N PRO A 118 10.27 -4.94 10.51
CA PRO A 118 11.40 -5.60 11.13
C PRO A 118 10.91 -6.60 12.20
N GLN A 119 11.59 -7.74 12.30
CA GLN A 119 11.68 -8.50 13.54
C GLN A 119 13.13 -8.44 14.01
N ALA A 120 13.35 -7.86 15.18
CA ALA A 120 14.69 -7.60 15.72
C ALA A 120 14.85 -8.27 17.09
N THR A 121 15.95 -8.97 17.30
CA THR A 121 16.35 -9.41 18.65
C THR A 121 17.25 -8.36 19.26
N LEU A 122 16.78 -7.66 20.29
CA LEU A 122 17.53 -6.69 21.07
C LEU A 122 18.08 -7.38 22.32
N SER A 123 19.32 -7.12 22.69
CA SER A 123 19.86 -7.63 23.96
C SER A 123 21.02 -6.79 24.48
N ASN A 124 21.11 -6.68 25.80
CA ASN A 124 22.28 -6.14 26.53
C ASN A 124 23.18 -7.23 27.14
N GLY A 125 22.95 -8.50 26.80
CA GLY A 125 23.66 -9.66 27.34
C GLY A 125 23.06 -10.26 28.62
N THR A 126 22.15 -9.54 29.29
CA THR A 126 21.38 -10.07 30.43
C THR A 126 19.93 -10.31 30.06
N LYS A 127 19.29 -9.31 29.44
CA LYS A 127 17.92 -9.34 28.95
C LYS A 127 17.90 -9.45 27.43
N THR A 128 16.89 -10.12 26.91
CA THR A 128 16.61 -10.29 25.48
C THR A 128 15.18 -9.88 25.21
N VAL A 129 15.01 -9.06 24.17
CA VAL A 129 13.70 -8.61 23.69
C VAL A 129 13.60 -8.95 22.21
N VAL A 130 12.62 -9.76 21.84
CA VAL A 130 12.25 -9.93 20.43
C VAL A 130 11.21 -8.89 20.08
N PHE A 131 11.60 -7.88 19.29
CA PHE A 131 10.70 -6.88 18.73
C PHE A 131 10.10 -7.43 17.43
N GLN A 132 8.81 -7.73 17.43
CA GLN A 132 8.02 -8.07 16.25
C GLN A 132 7.29 -6.82 15.78
N GLY A 133 7.79 -6.20 14.70
CA GLY A 133 7.16 -5.06 14.06
C GLY A 133 5.77 -5.41 13.53
N MET A 134 4.77 -4.61 13.88
CA MET A 134 3.38 -4.82 13.52
C MET A 134 2.86 -3.75 12.58
N MET A 135 1.83 -4.14 11.84
CA MET A 135 0.88 -3.24 11.19
C MET A 135 -0.53 -3.73 11.50
N HIS A 136 -1.49 -2.80 11.56
CA HIS A 136 -2.88 -3.13 11.85
C HIS A 136 -3.56 -3.95 10.75
N VAL A 137 -3.15 -3.75 9.49
CA VAL A 137 -3.66 -4.49 8.33
C VAL A 137 -2.51 -5.11 7.54
N GLY A 138 -2.64 -6.39 7.20
CA GLY A 138 -1.59 -7.18 6.54
C GLY A 138 -2.11 -8.47 5.92
N SER A 139 -1.26 -9.21 5.22
CA SER A 139 -1.57 -10.51 4.65
C SER A 139 -1.88 -11.54 5.73
N GLU A 140 -2.74 -12.49 5.42
CA GLU A 140 -2.99 -13.66 6.28
C GLU A 140 -1.70 -14.43 6.60
N GLY A 141 -0.83 -14.65 5.61
CA GLY A 141 0.47 -15.31 5.83
C GLY A 141 1.35 -14.58 6.86
N PHE A 142 1.32 -13.24 6.87
CA PHE A 142 2.03 -12.44 7.87
C PHE A 142 1.49 -12.72 9.28
N TYR A 143 0.18 -12.60 9.51
CA TYR A 143 -0.38 -12.83 10.85
C TYR A 143 -0.27 -14.29 11.31
N LYS A 144 -0.39 -15.27 10.41
CA LYS A 144 -0.10 -16.68 10.73
C LYS A 144 1.33 -16.84 11.24
N SER A 145 2.31 -16.19 10.59
CA SER A 145 3.71 -16.24 11.04
C SER A 145 3.91 -15.56 12.41
N VAL A 146 3.23 -14.44 12.65
CA VAL A 146 3.27 -13.73 13.94
C VAL A 146 2.67 -14.60 15.06
N ILE A 147 1.50 -15.20 14.84
CA ILE A 147 0.87 -16.09 15.83
C ILE A 147 1.75 -17.30 16.11
N TYR A 148 2.33 -17.92 15.07
CA TYR A 148 3.24 -19.04 15.26
C TYR A 148 4.48 -18.65 16.09
N ASP A 149 5.10 -17.50 15.79
CA ASP A 149 6.25 -17.01 16.56
C ASP A 149 5.85 -16.68 18.02
N LEU A 150 4.63 -16.18 18.26
CA LEU A 150 4.08 -15.93 19.60
C LEU A 150 3.82 -17.21 20.38
N GLU A 151 3.18 -18.22 19.78
CA GLU A 151 2.95 -19.53 20.40
C GLU A 151 4.29 -20.20 20.76
N LYS A 152 5.27 -20.07 19.87
CA LYS A 152 6.63 -20.53 20.16
C LYS A 152 7.25 -19.79 21.35
N ALA A 153 7.19 -18.46 21.37
CA ALA A 153 7.71 -17.66 22.47
C ALA A 153 7.07 -18.04 23.82
N LEU A 154 5.75 -18.22 23.84
CA LEU A 154 5.01 -18.71 25.01
C LEU A 154 5.47 -20.10 25.45
N SER A 155 5.75 -21.01 24.50
CA SER A 155 6.28 -22.34 24.78
C SER A 155 7.73 -22.31 25.29
N ASP A 156 8.52 -21.33 24.86
CA ASP A 156 9.92 -21.12 25.29
C ASP A 156 9.99 -20.40 26.66
N GLY A 157 8.85 -19.93 27.17
CA GLY A 157 8.70 -19.31 28.49
C GLY A 157 8.83 -17.78 28.49
N ASP A 158 8.75 -17.15 27.32
CA ASP A 158 8.77 -15.70 27.19
C ASP A 158 7.46 -15.09 27.71
N VAL A 159 7.56 -13.86 28.23
CA VAL A 159 6.37 -13.02 28.42
C VAL A 159 6.10 -12.22 27.14
N ILE A 160 4.81 -12.09 26.80
CA ILE A 160 4.37 -11.41 25.60
C ILE A 160 3.94 -9.98 25.92
N TYR A 161 4.55 -9.02 25.23
CA TYR A 161 4.22 -7.61 25.32
C TYR A 161 3.38 -7.19 24.11
N TYR A 162 2.20 -6.64 24.37
CA TYR A 162 1.29 -6.16 23.33
C TYR A 162 1.26 -4.63 23.30
N GLU A 163 1.24 -4.08 22.10
CA GLU A 163 0.77 -2.73 21.84
C GLU A 163 -0.76 -2.67 21.95
N GLY A 164 -1.26 -1.59 22.53
CA GLY A 164 -2.69 -1.36 22.67
C GLY A 164 -2.95 -0.30 23.73
N VAL A 165 -3.01 0.96 23.31
CA VAL A 165 -3.32 2.09 24.21
C VAL A 165 -4.54 1.75 25.05
N VAL A 166 -4.36 1.76 26.37
CA VAL A 166 -5.40 1.34 27.31
C VAL A 166 -6.43 2.46 27.47
N GLY A 167 -7.70 2.14 27.28
CA GLY A 167 -8.77 3.11 27.49
C GLY A 167 -8.82 3.61 28.94
N ASP A 168 -8.90 4.92 29.10
CA ASP A 168 -9.08 5.62 30.36
C ASP A 168 -10.14 6.72 30.15
N PRO A 169 -11.23 6.74 30.95
CA PRO A 169 -12.29 7.73 30.80
C PRO A 169 -11.83 9.19 30.79
N GLU A 170 -10.70 9.51 31.42
CA GLU A 170 -10.13 10.85 31.42
C GLU A 170 -9.60 11.26 30.04
N GLY A 171 -8.96 10.35 29.31
CA GLY A 171 -8.31 10.61 28.03
C GLY A 171 -9.07 10.16 26.78
N ASP A 172 -10.09 9.30 26.91
CA ASP A 172 -10.77 8.65 25.78
C ASP A 172 -11.39 9.65 24.79
N ALA A 173 -12.02 10.72 25.30
CA ALA A 173 -12.61 11.75 24.45
C ALA A 173 -11.54 12.51 23.66
N TRP A 174 -10.42 12.86 24.31
CA TRP A 174 -9.30 13.50 23.64
C TRP A 174 -8.68 12.59 22.59
N PHE A 175 -8.47 11.31 22.93
CA PHE A 175 -7.88 10.32 22.02
C PHE A 175 -8.75 10.14 20.77
N SER A 176 -10.06 9.97 20.95
CA SER A 176 -11.00 9.81 19.84
C SER A 176 -10.97 11.02 18.89
N HIS A 177 -10.98 12.24 19.43
CA HIS A 177 -11.00 13.46 18.62
C HIS A 177 -9.65 13.79 17.97
N THR A 178 -8.55 13.53 18.67
CA THR A 178 -7.21 13.98 18.25
C THR A 178 -6.48 12.94 17.40
N LEU A 179 -6.68 11.65 17.70
CA LEU A 179 -5.93 10.55 17.07
C LEU A 179 -6.81 9.65 16.21
N ALA A 180 -8.07 9.42 16.59
CA ALA A 180 -8.97 8.54 15.83
C ALA A 180 -9.86 9.27 14.81
N GLY A 181 -9.65 10.58 14.60
CA GLY A 181 -10.44 11.37 13.64
C GLY A 181 -11.94 11.44 13.96
N GLY A 182 -12.32 11.24 15.23
CA GLY A 182 -13.71 11.23 15.69
C GLY A 182 -14.48 9.93 15.43
N GLY A 183 -13.82 8.82 15.09
CA GLY A 183 -14.44 7.51 14.81
C GLY A 183 -13.76 6.33 15.51
N ASP A 184 -14.19 5.11 15.17
CA ASP A 184 -13.55 3.87 15.62
C ASP A 184 -12.44 3.46 14.63
N LEU A 185 -11.19 3.53 15.12
CA LEU A 185 -10.00 3.19 14.34
C LEU A 185 -10.00 1.73 13.90
N SER A 186 -10.55 0.83 14.71
CA SER A 186 -10.61 -0.60 14.41
C SER A 186 -11.53 -0.89 13.23
N ALA A 187 -12.70 -0.25 13.20
CA ALA A 187 -13.64 -0.38 12.09
C ALA A 187 -13.05 0.10 10.75
N ASN A 188 -12.21 1.15 10.78
CA ASN A 188 -11.51 1.63 9.60
C ASN A 188 -10.49 0.61 9.08
N TYR A 189 -9.72 -0.03 9.97
CA TYR A 189 -8.77 -1.07 9.61
C TYR A 189 -9.45 -2.34 9.11
N GLU A 190 -10.54 -2.77 9.73
CA GLU A 190 -11.32 -3.93 9.28
C GLU A 190 -11.90 -3.69 7.88
N MET A 191 -12.44 -2.49 7.64
CA MET A 191 -12.91 -2.09 6.31
C MET A 191 -11.80 -2.14 5.26
N LEU A 192 -10.62 -1.60 5.58
CA LEU A 192 -9.46 -1.63 4.69
C LEU A 192 -9.00 -3.07 4.41
N GLY A 193 -8.95 -3.90 5.46
CA GLY A 193 -8.64 -5.33 5.37
C GLY A 193 -9.56 -6.03 4.38
N ASN A 194 -10.86 -6.02 4.65
CA ASN A 194 -11.88 -6.65 3.81
C ASN A 194 -11.83 -6.19 2.35
N THR A 195 -11.59 -4.90 2.13
CA THR A 195 -11.57 -4.29 0.80
C THR A 195 -10.36 -4.75 -0.04
N CYS A 196 -9.21 -4.88 0.60
CA CYS A 196 -7.95 -5.19 -0.09
C CYS A 196 -7.62 -6.69 -0.03
N GLY A 197 -8.58 -7.49 0.48
CA GLY A 197 -8.41 -8.92 0.75
C GLY A 197 -7.33 -9.19 1.79
N LEU A 198 -7.04 -8.23 2.66
CA LEU A 198 -6.09 -8.33 3.76
C LEU A 198 -6.83 -8.67 5.06
N SER A 199 -6.08 -8.97 6.10
CA SER A 199 -6.62 -9.27 7.43
C SER A 199 -6.35 -8.14 8.41
N PHE A 200 -7.20 -8.02 9.41
CA PHE A 200 -6.99 -7.15 10.56
C PHE A 200 -6.31 -7.93 11.69
N GLN A 201 -5.36 -7.29 12.39
CA GLN A 201 -4.52 -7.98 13.39
C GLN A 201 -5.31 -8.67 14.50
N LEU A 202 -6.41 -8.07 14.95
CA LEU A 202 -7.14 -8.56 16.13
C LEU A 202 -7.86 -9.88 15.86
N ASP A 203 -8.21 -10.16 14.60
CA ASP A 203 -8.84 -11.42 14.20
C ASP A 203 -7.96 -12.63 14.51
N TYR A 204 -6.63 -12.45 14.40
CA TYR A 204 -5.65 -13.49 14.66
C TYR A 204 -5.29 -13.60 16.14
N PHE A 205 -5.26 -12.49 16.87
CA PHE A 205 -4.94 -12.51 18.30
C PHE A 205 -6.03 -13.22 19.12
N GLN A 206 -7.24 -13.38 18.58
CA GLN A 206 -8.27 -14.24 19.18
C GLN A 206 -7.83 -15.69 19.39
N LEU A 207 -6.90 -16.19 18.56
CA LEU A 207 -6.37 -17.54 18.68
C LEU A 207 -5.59 -17.73 19.99
N LEU A 208 -5.04 -16.66 20.56
CA LEU A 208 -4.32 -16.68 21.83
C LEU A 208 -5.24 -16.47 23.05
N ARG A 209 -6.53 -16.16 22.85
CA ARG A 209 -7.45 -15.79 23.95
C ARG A 209 -7.58 -16.87 25.03
N ALA A 210 -7.55 -18.14 24.64
CA ALA A 210 -7.61 -19.25 25.58
C ALA A 210 -6.39 -19.24 26.53
N ASP A 211 -5.20 -19.03 25.97
CA ASP A 211 -3.96 -18.94 26.74
C ASP A 211 -3.92 -17.67 27.60
N MET A 212 -4.32 -16.51 27.04
CA MET A 212 -4.46 -15.25 27.78
C MET A 212 -5.38 -15.37 29.00
N THR A 213 -6.43 -16.18 28.90
CA THR A 213 -7.38 -16.41 30.00
C THR A 213 -6.79 -17.36 31.05
N ALA A 214 -6.06 -18.39 30.63
CA ALA A 214 -5.46 -19.38 31.52
C ALA A 214 -4.20 -18.86 32.22
N HIS A 215 -3.43 -18.00 31.54
CA HIS A 215 -2.11 -17.54 31.93
C HIS A 215 -1.93 -16.03 31.70
N PRO A 216 -2.79 -15.17 32.30
CA PRO A 216 -2.76 -13.73 32.06
C PRO A 216 -1.42 -13.07 32.42
N GLU A 217 -0.66 -13.64 33.34
CA GLU A 217 0.67 -13.18 33.74
C GLU A 217 1.71 -13.21 32.61
N ARG A 218 1.48 -14.02 31.57
CA ARG A 218 2.35 -14.11 30.38
C ARG A 218 1.94 -13.16 29.28
N HIS A 219 0.82 -12.44 29.41
CA HIS A 219 0.26 -11.57 28.38
C HIS A 219 0.09 -10.15 28.93
N ILE A 220 1.03 -9.29 28.59
CA ILE A 220 1.19 -7.97 29.19
C ILE A 220 0.87 -6.91 28.14
N ASN A 221 -0.15 -6.09 28.40
CA ASN A 221 -0.27 -4.83 27.68
C ASN A 221 0.85 -3.91 28.15
N ALA A 222 1.76 -3.58 27.24
CA ALA A 222 2.98 -2.83 27.54
C ALA A 222 2.88 -1.36 27.13
N ASP A 223 1.70 -0.93 26.68
CA ASP A 223 1.44 0.41 26.22
C ASP A 223 0.99 1.36 27.36
N VAL A 224 0.86 2.63 27.02
CA VAL A 224 0.34 3.69 27.89
C VAL A 224 -1.19 3.76 27.82
N SER A 225 -1.81 4.51 28.73
CA SER A 225 -3.25 4.80 28.65
C SER A 225 -3.58 5.99 27.73
N THR A 226 -4.85 6.13 27.35
CA THR A 226 -5.33 7.32 26.64
C THR A 226 -5.15 8.60 27.48
N ALA A 227 -5.26 8.50 28.81
CA ALA A 227 -5.01 9.60 29.74
C ALA A 227 -3.52 10.00 29.78
N ASP A 228 -2.59 9.03 29.84
CA ASP A 228 -1.16 9.30 29.80
C ASP A 228 -0.76 10.07 28.53
N MET A 229 -1.32 9.67 27.38
CA MET A 229 -1.08 10.37 26.10
C MET A 229 -1.67 11.78 26.10
N MET A 230 -2.86 11.96 26.67
CA MET A 230 -3.50 13.27 26.78
C MET A 230 -2.66 14.21 27.65
N HIS A 231 -2.22 13.77 28.83
CA HIS A 231 -1.41 14.59 29.73
C HIS A 231 -0.06 14.94 29.12
N GLU A 232 0.57 14.00 28.40
CA GLU A 232 1.82 14.31 27.68
C GLU A 232 1.56 15.34 26.58
N TYR A 233 0.50 15.19 25.80
CA TYR A 233 0.11 16.17 24.79
C TYR A 233 -0.11 17.56 25.41
N GLU A 234 -0.90 17.66 26.47
CA GLU A 234 -1.18 18.92 27.17
C GLU A 234 0.09 19.56 27.73
N ARG A 235 0.97 18.76 28.33
CA ARG A 235 2.29 19.21 28.79
C ARG A 235 3.09 19.79 27.63
N MET A 236 3.21 19.08 26.51
CA MET A 236 3.98 19.54 25.35
C MET A 236 3.39 20.79 24.71
N VAL A 237 2.06 20.90 24.58
CA VAL A 237 1.41 22.13 24.09
C VAL A 237 1.72 23.31 25.01
N SER A 238 1.78 23.09 26.32
CA SER A 238 2.03 24.16 27.30
C SER A 238 3.52 24.57 27.39
N GLU A 239 4.45 23.63 27.22
CA GLU A 239 5.88 23.84 27.46
C GLU A 239 6.69 24.08 26.18
N ASP A 240 6.21 23.61 25.03
CA ASP A 240 6.88 23.72 23.73
C ASP A 240 6.01 24.50 22.71
N PRO A 241 6.27 25.81 22.54
CA PRO A 241 5.56 26.63 21.56
C PRO A 241 5.72 26.16 20.12
N ALA A 242 6.83 25.48 19.78
CA ALA A 242 7.06 24.97 18.43
C ALA A 242 6.18 23.74 18.16
N PHE A 243 6.05 22.83 19.13
CA PHE A 243 5.11 21.72 19.06
C PHE A 243 3.67 22.21 18.92
N ALA A 244 3.24 23.15 19.77
CA ALA A 244 1.90 23.72 19.72
C ALA A 244 1.58 24.33 18.33
N ALA A 245 2.54 25.08 17.76
CA ALA A 245 2.38 25.67 16.43
C ALA A 245 2.32 24.61 15.31
N ALA A 246 3.11 23.54 15.42
CA ALA A 246 3.12 22.45 14.43
C ALA A 246 1.79 21.68 14.42
N VAL A 247 1.25 21.34 15.60
CA VAL A 247 -0.04 20.64 15.72
C VAL A 247 -1.19 21.48 15.15
N GLU A 248 -1.24 22.78 15.44
CA GLU A 248 -2.27 23.67 14.89
C GLU A 248 -2.15 23.84 13.36
N ALA A 249 -0.93 23.86 12.82
CA ALA A 249 -0.70 23.89 11.38
C ALA A 249 -1.22 22.61 10.70
N GLU A 250 -0.88 21.43 11.22
CA GLU A 250 -1.33 20.13 10.68
C GLU A 250 -2.85 19.96 10.78
N LYS A 251 -3.48 20.43 11.87
CA LYS A 251 -4.94 20.47 12.03
C LYS A 251 -5.62 21.39 11.00
N SER A 252 -4.99 22.50 10.68
CA SER A 252 -5.49 23.45 9.67
C SER A 252 -5.36 22.90 8.24
N GLU A 253 -4.27 22.18 7.96
CA GLU A 253 -4.06 21.51 6.67
C GLU A 253 -5.03 20.34 6.46
N SER A 254 -5.19 19.49 7.47
CA SER A 254 -6.11 18.34 7.42
C SER A 254 -7.57 18.77 7.22
N SER A 255 -8.02 19.84 7.87
CA SER A 255 -9.37 20.40 7.66
C SER A 255 -9.57 21.09 6.30
N SER A 256 -8.50 21.62 5.68
CA SER A 256 -8.56 22.15 4.30
C SER A 256 -8.54 21.04 3.22
N SER A 257 -8.05 19.86 3.59
CA SER A 257 -7.92 18.69 2.73
C SER A 257 -9.20 17.87 2.55
N ASP A 258 -10.33 18.33 3.10
CA ASP A 258 -11.68 17.77 2.85
C ASP A 258 -12.12 17.88 1.37
N THR A 259 -11.33 18.58 0.54
CA THR A 259 -11.46 18.54 -0.93
C THR A 259 -10.51 17.56 -1.64
N GLY A 260 -9.65 16.85 -0.88
CA GLY A 260 -8.64 15.90 -1.35
C GLY A 260 -8.68 14.49 -0.73
N GLY A 261 -9.41 14.28 0.38
CA GLY A 261 -9.64 12.95 1.00
C GLY A 261 -10.54 12.00 0.19
N GLY A 262 -11.03 12.44 -0.98
CA GLY A 262 -12.00 11.71 -1.80
C GLY A 262 -11.50 10.42 -2.48
N GLY A 263 -10.20 10.12 -2.47
CA GLY A 263 -9.65 8.98 -3.22
C GLY A 263 -10.01 7.61 -2.61
N ILE A 264 -9.78 7.44 -1.31
CA ILE A 264 -9.99 6.17 -0.60
C ILE A 264 -11.48 5.91 -0.43
N GLY A 265 -12.24 6.92 0.02
CA GLY A 265 -13.70 6.80 0.20
C GLY A 265 -14.47 6.56 -1.10
N GLN A 266 -14.07 7.19 -2.21
CA GLN A 266 -14.69 6.90 -3.53
C GLN A 266 -14.26 5.54 -4.09
N LEU A 267 -12.99 5.15 -3.92
CA LEU A 267 -12.51 3.83 -4.31
C LEU A 267 -13.20 2.71 -3.50
N LEU A 268 -13.37 2.92 -2.19
CA LEU A 268 -14.11 2.06 -1.26
C LEU A 268 -15.59 1.96 -1.62
N GLY A 269 -16.24 3.10 -1.93
CA GLY A 269 -17.63 3.12 -2.38
C GLY A 269 -17.83 2.37 -3.70
N LEU A 270 -16.89 2.48 -4.64
CA LEU A 270 -16.87 1.67 -5.86
C LEU A 270 -16.69 0.17 -5.56
N LEU A 271 -15.82 -0.16 -4.61
CA LEU A 271 -15.48 -1.54 -4.21
C LEU A 271 -16.61 -2.30 -3.54
N GLN A 272 -17.43 -1.64 -2.73
CA GLN A 272 -18.59 -2.28 -2.09
C GLN A 272 -19.64 -2.77 -3.10
N SER A 273 -19.72 -2.13 -4.27
CA SER A 273 -20.63 -2.51 -5.37
C SER A 273 -20.04 -3.52 -6.37
N ALA A 274 -18.78 -3.93 -6.19
CA ALA A 274 -18.05 -4.75 -7.15
C ALA A 274 -18.37 -6.26 -7.01
N THR A 275 -18.38 -6.96 -8.14
CA THR A 275 -18.54 -8.43 -8.22
C THR A 275 -17.31 -9.17 -7.65
N PRO A 276 -17.40 -10.47 -7.29
CA PRO A 276 -16.27 -11.22 -6.73
C PRO A 276 -15.00 -11.20 -7.60
N GLU A 277 -15.15 -11.26 -8.92
CA GLU A 277 -14.03 -11.22 -9.87
C GLU A 277 -13.39 -9.83 -9.91
N GLN A 278 -14.20 -8.77 -9.85
CA GLN A 278 -13.70 -7.38 -9.73
C GLN A 278 -12.97 -7.15 -8.40
N ARG A 279 -13.45 -7.74 -7.30
CA ARG A 279 -12.78 -7.66 -6.00
C ARG A 279 -11.39 -8.28 -6.01
N SER A 280 -11.15 -9.31 -6.84
CA SER A 280 -9.81 -9.91 -6.97
C SER A 280 -8.80 -8.94 -7.61
N LEU A 281 -9.14 -8.35 -8.77
CA LEU A 281 -8.25 -7.40 -9.46
C LEU A 281 -8.09 -6.10 -8.66
N ILE A 282 -9.20 -5.55 -8.15
CA ILE A 282 -9.16 -4.30 -7.39
C ILE A 282 -8.52 -4.53 -6.01
N GLY A 283 -8.72 -5.68 -5.38
CA GLY A 283 -8.02 -6.05 -4.14
C GLY A 283 -6.51 -6.11 -4.35
N THR A 284 -6.05 -6.69 -5.47
CA THR A 284 -4.63 -6.69 -5.85
C THR A 284 -4.09 -5.27 -6.06
N ALA A 285 -4.83 -4.42 -6.78
CA ALA A 285 -4.46 -3.02 -6.96
C ALA A 285 -4.49 -2.22 -5.64
N CYS A 286 -5.44 -2.50 -4.75
CA CYS A 286 -5.52 -1.88 -3.43
C CYS A 286 -4.28 -2.22 -2.61
N ARG A 287 -3.88 -3.49 -2.56
CA ARG A 287 -2.64 -3.90 -1.88
C ARG A 287 -1.44 -3.11 -2.39
N GLY A 288 -1.31 -2.95 -3.72
CA GLY A 288 -0.27 -2.14 -4.34
C GLY A 288 -0.30 -0.68 -3.90
N TRP A 289 -1.50 -0.10 -3.82
CA TRP A 289 -1.70 1.26 -3.37
C TRP A 289 -1.36 1.44 -1.89
N VAL A 290 -1.83 0.54 -1.01
CA VAL A 290 -1.50 0.54 0.43
C VAL A 290 -0.01 0.37 0.63
N THR A 291 0.64 -0.55 -0.07
CA THR A 291 2.10 -0.69 -0.05
C THR A 291 2.77 0.61 -0.47
N MET A 292 2.38 1.23 -1.57
CA MET A 292 2.98 2.51 -1.98
C MET A 292 2.75 3.63 -0.96
N ALA A 293 1.55 3.73 -0.40
CA ALA A 293 1.20 4.75 0.59
C ALA A 293 2.01 4.60 1.88
N LEU A 294 2.25 3.36 2.32
CA LEU A 294 2.91 3.06 3.60
C LEU A 294 4.41 2.77 3.47
N SER A 295 4.93 2.49 2.27
CA SER A 295 6.37 2.32 2.00
C SER A 295 7.11 3.65 1.84
N GLY A 296 6.39 4.77 1.68
CA GLY A 296 7.00 6.09 1.68
C GLY A 296 7.65 6.39 3.03
N HIS A 297 8.72 7.18 3.04
CA HIS A 297 9.12 7.84 4.28
C HIS A 297 8.02 8.85 4.58
N GLU A 298 7.05 8.47 5.41
CA GLU A 298 6.04 9.40 5.91
C GLU A 298 6.75 10.63 6.46
N ALA A 299 6.29 11.81 6.07
CA ALA A 299 6.71 13.02 6.74
C ALA A 299 6.36 12.85 8.24
N PRO A 300 7.28 13.21 9.16
CA PRO A 300 6.99 13.13 10.58
C PRO A 300 5.69 13.88 10.89
N SER A 301 4.78 13.25 11.64
CA SER A 301 3.59 13.96 12.12
C SER A 301 4.01 14.89 13.26
N ALA A 302 3.35 16.04 13.38
CA ALA A 302 3.50 16.92 14.53
C ALA A 302 3.20 16.19 15.85
N LEU A 303 2.40 15.12 15.82
CA LEU A 303 2.06 14.31 16.99
C LEU A 303 3.08 13.21 17.31
N ASP A 304 4.09 12.96 16.47
CA ASP A 304 5.12 11.94 16.70
C ASP A 304 5.77 11.99 18.10
N PRO A 305 6.04 13.17 18.71
CA PRO A 305 6.56 13.23 20.07
C PRO A 305 5.66 12.57 21.14
N VAL A 306 4.35 12.53 20.91
CA VAL A 306 3.37 11.89 21.80
C VAL A 306 3.10 10.44 21.37
N ILE A 307 2.85 10.20 20.08
CA ILE A 307 2.43 8.87 19.60
C ILE A 307 3.59 7.89 19.41
N LEU A 308 4.82 8.39 19.24
CA LEU A 308 6.03 7.59 19.15
C LEU A 308 6.94 7.82 20.33
N ASP A 309 7.48 9.03 20.51
CA ASP A 309 8.62 9.23 21.41
C ASP A 309 8.24 8.99 22.87
N PHE A 310 7.11 9.54 23.33
CA PHE A 310 6.61 9.28 24.68
C PHE A 310 6.34 7.80 24.93
N ARG A 311 5.67 7.13 23.99
CA ARG A 311 5.36 5.70 24.08
C ARG A 311 6.62 4.83 24.07
N ASN A 312 7.62 5.18 23.25
CA ASN A 312 8.94 4.53 23.23
C ASN A 312 9.64 4.64 24.60
N ARG A 313 9.66 5.84 25.20
CA ARG A 313 10.26 6.04 26.53
C ARG A 313 9.56 5.19 27.58
N LYS A 314 8.23 5.19 27.61
CA LYS A 314 7.45 4.38 28.56
C LYS A 314 7.63 2.87 28.36
N LEU A 315 7.70 2.43 27.11
CA LEU A 315 7.99 1.04 26.80
C LEU A 315 9.40 0.63 27.24
N ALA A 316 10.41 1.48 26.98
CA ALA A 316 11.79 1.26 27.44
C ALA A 316 11.88 1.18 28.97
N GLU A 317 11.31 2.16 29.68
CA GLU A 317 11.20 2.18 31.15
C GLU A 317 10.62 0.87 31.67
N ARG A 318 9.54 0.39 31.05
CA ARG A 318 8.88 -0.87 31.41
C ARG A 318 9.79 -2.10 31.18
N ILE A 319 10.46 -2.19 30.04
CA ILE A 319 11.38 -3.30 29.72
C ILE A 319 12.53 -3.38 30.75
N ILE A 320 13.10 -2.21 31.09
CA ILE A 320 14.20 -2.09 32.04
C ILE A 320 13.77 -2.51 33.44
N ALA A 321 12.57 -2.08 33.87
CA ALA A 321 12.03 -2.41 35.19
C ALA A 321 11.52 -3.87 35.30
N ASP A 322 11.21 -4.51 34.18
CA ASP A 322 10.68 -5.88 34.18
C ASP A 322 11.72 -6.90 34.68
N THR A 323 11.28 -7.93 35.40
CA THR A 323 12.16 -8.96 35.97
C THR A 323 12.43 -10.14 35.04
N HIS A 324 11.59 -10.34 34.02
CA HIS A 324 11.76 -11.37 33.01
C HIS A 324 12.97 -11.05 32.14
N GLN A 325 13.78 -12.07 31.87
CA GLN A 325 14.97 -11.93 31.04
C GLN A 325 14.64 -12.04 29.55
N ASN A 326 13.52 -12.67 29.20
CA ASN A 326 13.09 -12.81 27.81
C ASN A 326 11.68 -12.24 27.63
N ILE A 327 11.56 -11.33 26.67
CA ILE A 327 10.31 -10.67 26.32
C ILE A 327 10.12 -10.80 24.81
N TYR A 328 8.96 -11.23 24.38
CA TYR A 328 8.56 -11.15 22.97
C TYR A 328 7.50 -10.06 22.85
N MET A 329 7.70 -9.04 22.02
CA MET A 329 6.76 -7.93 21.88
C MET A 329 6.23 -7.79 20.47
N THR A 330 4.93 -7.54 20.35
CA THR A 330 4.29 -7.13 19.10
C THR A 330 3.95 -5.65 19.19
N TYR A 331 4.64 -4.82 18.42
CA TYR A 331 4.52 -3.36 18.49
C TYR A 331 4.72 -2.73 17.12
N GLY A 332 4.12 -1.56 16.87
CA GLY A 332 4.14 -0.88 15.59
C GLY A 332 5.56 -0.65 15.10
N ALA A 333 5.83 -1.00 13.83
CA ALA A 333 7.20 -1.06 13.30
C ALA A 333 8.01 0.25 13.47
N ARG A 334 7.34 1.41 13.46
CA ARG A 334 7.96 2.73 13.65
C ARG A 334 8.56 2.96 15.04
N HIS A 335 8.21 2.14 16.04
CA HIS A 335 8.72 2.29 17.40
C HIS A 335 10.15 1.76 17.58
N LEU A 336 10.61 0.82 16.73
CA LEU A 336 11.91 0.16 16.92
C LEU A 336 13.11 1.13 17.04
N PRO A 337 13.28 2.14 16.16
CA PRO A 337 14.45 3.02 16.25
C PRO A 337 14.49 3.84 17.54
N GLY A 338 13.34 4.42 17.94
CA GLY A 338 13.22 5.21 19.17
C GLY A 338 13.36 4.35 20.42
N LEU A 339 12.69 3.20 20.46
CA LEU A 339 12.83 2.23 21.54
C LEU A 339 14.28 1.81 21.77
N LEU A 340 15.01 1.47 20.70
CA LEU A 340 16.42 1.10 20.82
C LEU A 340 17.28 2.27 21.33
N ALA A 341 16.98 3.50 20.92
CA ALA A 341 17.67 4.69 21.42
C ALA A 341 17.44 4.88 22.92
N ASP A 342 16.19 4.74 23.39
CA ASP A 342 15.83 4.87 24.81
C ASP A 342 16.44 3.75 25.65
N LEU A 343 16.43 2.50 25.16
CA LEU A 343 17.12 1.38 25.81
C LEU A 343 18.63 1.62 25.95
N LYS A 344 19.28 2.11 24.88
CA LYS A 344 20.71 2.45 24.88
C LYS A 344 21.05 3.61 25.80
N ALA A 345 20.14 4.57 25.96
CA ALA A 345 20.33 5.68 26.88
C ALA A 345 20.40 5.21 28.34
N SER A 346 19.64 4.16 28.69
CA SER A 346 19.73 3.54 30.02
C SER A 346 20.92 2.59 30.17
N ASP A 347 21.21 1.79 29.14
CA ASP A 347 22.32 0.84 29.14
C ASP A 347 22.94 0.76 27.73
N PRO A 348 24.16 1.30 27.53
CA PRO A 348 24.83 1.28 26.23
C PRO A 348 25.09 -0.12 25.66
N GLY A 349 24.97 -1.18 26.47
CA GLY A 349 25.11 -2.57 26.05
C GLY A 349 23.98 -3.08 25.15
N TRP A 350 22.83 -2.41 25.09
CA TRP A 350 21.74 -2.81 24.19
C TRP A 350 22.15 -2.73 22.73
N GLU A 351 22.01 -3.85 22.02
CA GLU A 351 22.27 -3.91 20.59
C GLU A 351 21.29 -4.84 19.87
N ILE A 352 21.17 -4.64 18.55
CA ILE A 352 20.44 -5.56 17.68
C ILE A 352 21.34 -6.77 17.42
N LYS A 353 21.00 -7.91 18.03
CA LYS A 353 21.68 -9.20 17.84
C LYS A 353 21.30 -9.86 16.52
N SER A 354 20.04 -9.69 16.10
CA SER A 354 19.55 -10.19 14.82
C SER A 354 18.47 -9.27 14.28
N LEU A 355 18.36 -9.20 12.94
CA LEU A 355 17.33 -8.44 12.24
C LEU A 355 16.89 -9.25 11.03
N LYS A 356 15.59 -9.53 10.95
CA LYS A 356 14.93 -10.06 9.75
C LYS A 356 13.81 -9.12 9.32
N TRP A 357 13.49 -9.12 8.04
CA TRP A 357 12.38 -8.34 7.48
C TRP A 357 11.28 -9.29 7.05
N MET A 358 10.06 -9.04 7.52
CA MET A 358 8.89 -9.85 7.18
C MET A 358 8.00 -9.06 6.25
N ARG A 359 7.48 -9.72 5.22
CA ARG A 359 6.52 -9.12 4.30
C ARG A 359 5.19 -9.01 5.03
N THR A 360 4.71 -7.79 5.15
CA THR A 360 3.43 -7.49 5.79
C THR A 360 2.30 -7.57 4.80
N ILE A 361 2.55 -7.16 3.55
CA ILE A 361 1.59 -7.24 2.45
C ILE A 361 2.25 -8.01 1.32
N ASP A 362 1.57 -9.06 0.86
CA ASP A 362 1.99 -9.95 -0.23
C ASP A 362 0.97 -9.88 -1.38
N THR A 363 1.31 -10.51 -2.50
CA THR A 363 0.35 -10.79 -3.58
C THR A 363 -0.74 -11.76 -3.10
N PRO A 364 -1.98 -11.68 -3.61
CA PRO A 364 -3.02 -12.68 -3.32
C PRO A 364 -2.56 -14.09 -3.70
N GLU A 365 -2.95 -15.08 -2.89
CA GLU A 365 -2.76 -16.50 -3.19
C GLU A 365 -4.04 -17.08 -3.79
N ASP A 366 -3.92 -17.84 -4.88
CA ASP A 366 -5.00 -18.65 -5.44
C ASP A 366 -4.63 -20.13 -5.25
N LEU A 367 -5.13 -20.69 -4.15
CA LEU A 367 -4.88 -22.08 -3.76
C LEU A 367 -6.09 -22.93 -4.13
N SER A 368 -5.91 -23.87 -5.07
CA SER A 368 -6.91 -24.89 -5.39
C SER A 368 -6.39 -26.27 -4.99
N GLY A 369 -7.28 -27.09 -4.43
CA GLY A 369 -7.00 -28.46 -4.04
C GLY A 369 -8.22 -29.34 -4.23
N ALA A 370 -8.01 -30.58 -4.67
CA ALA A 370 -9.03 -31.62 -4.73
C ALA A 370 -8.65 -32.73 -3.75
N ILE A 371 -9.63 -33.19 -2.97
CA ILE A 371 -9.52 -34.44 -2.24
C ILE A 371 -10.14 -35.48 -3.16
N ASP A 372 -9.30 -36.22 -3.87
CA ASP A 372 -9.73 -37.38 -4.66
C ASP A 372 -10.00 -38.60 -3.76
#